data_AF-A0A9Q9WGG6-F1
#
_entry.id   AF-A0A9Q9WGG6-F1
#
_cell.length_a   1.000
_cell.length_b   1.000
_cell.length_c   1.000
_cell.angle_alpha   90.00
_cell.angle_beta   90.00
_cell.angle_gamma   90.00
#
_symmetry.space_group_name_H-M   'P 1'
#
loop_
_entity.id
_entity.type
_entity.pdbx_description
1 polymer ?
#
loop_
_entity_poly.entity_id
_entity_poly.type
_entity_poly.pdbx_seq_one_letter_code
_entity_poly.pdbx_strand_id
1 'polypeptide(L)'
;METTEMAARKSFIVMINMIAWMILITATGLGVIHFHECPVQPNLPIYVTVIGVTGLLSLLVMYLRNTLDDGLLVRFCSAFSFTLYLFIVCWFIAGTYWIYSIYPPNYVPTSTGDHCHKALYLFAFWINNLSFLCVFILSLFALYTTLNGRSILFTNRNQYVKI
;
A
#
# COMPACT_ATOMS: atom_id res chain seq x y z
N MET A 1 9.07 -27.05 -15.89
CA MET A 1 9.38 -26.23 -14.70
C MET A 1 9.02 -24.76 -14.92
N GLU A 2 9.41 -24.14 -16.03
CA GLU A 2 9.08 -22.73 -16.32
C GLU A 2 7.55 -22.43 -16.40
N THR A 3 6.77 -23.32 -17.00
CA THR A 3 5.31 -23.15 -17.13
C THR A 3 4.56 -23.28 -15.79
N THR A 4 5.04 -24.13 -14.88
CA THR A 4 4.48 -24.31 -13.55
C THR A 4 4.76 -23.11 -12.63
N GLU A 5 5.96 -22.51 -12.73
CA GLU A 5 6.31 -21.30 -11.98
C GLU A 5 5.53 -20.07 -12.45
N MET A 6 5.33 -19.93 -13.76
CA MET A 6 4.50 -18.85 -14.32
C MET A 6 3.03 -18.96 -13.90
N ALA A 7 2.47 -20.17 -13.84
CA ALA A 7 1.09 -20.40 -13.39
C ALA A 7 0.94 -20.10 -11.88
N ALA A 8 1.88 -20.57 -11.06
CA ALA A 8 1.89 -20.29 -9.62
C ALA A 8 2.00 -18.77 -9.34
N ARG A 9 2.88 -18.06 -10.05
CA ARG A 9 3.04 -16.60 -9.94
C ARG A 9 1.75 -15.85 -10.28
N LYS A 10 1.09 -16.22 -11.38
CA LYS A 10 -0.19 -15.58 -11.78
C LYS A 10 -1.28 -15.81 -10.74
N SER A 11 -1.41 -17.05 -10.23
CA SER A 11 -2.41 -17.39 -9.20
C SER A 11 -2.20 -16.58 -7.92
N PHE A 12 -0.95 -16.47 -7.46
CA PHE A 12 -0.61 -15.69 -6.26
C PHE A 12 -0.95 -14.20 -6.41
N ILE A 13 -0.68 -13.60 -7.59
CA ILE A 13 -1.02 -12.21 -7.88
C ILE A 13 -2.53 -11.99 -7.83
N VAL A 14 -3.33 -12.91 -8.39
CA VAL A 14 -4.80 -12.82 -8.36
C VAL A 14 -5.32 -12.87 -6.92
N MET A 15 -4.78 -13.77 -6.10
CA MET A 15 -5.17 -13.87 -4.69
C MET A 15 -4.88 -12.58 -3.92
N ILE A 16 -3.68 -12.01 -4.08
CA ILE A 16 -3.32 -10.73 -3.45
C ILE A 16 -4.27 -9.62 -3.89
N ASN A 17 -4.58 -9.56 -5.18
CA ASN A 17 -5.47 -8.54 -5.72
C ASN A 17 -6.87 -8.63 -5.11
N MET A 18 -7.45 -9.84 -5.00
CA MET A 18 -8.76 -10.05 -4.37
C MET A 18 -8.78 -9.60 -2.90
N ILE A 19 -7.72 -9.90 -2.15
CA ILE A 19 -7.58 -9.45 -0.75
C ILE A 19 -7.49 -7.92 -0.68
N ALA A 20 -6.72 -7.30 -1.59
CA ALA A 20 -6.59 -5.84 -1.65
C ALA A 20 -7.95 -5.16 -1.90
N TRP A 21 -8.78 -5.69 -2.81
CA TRP A 21 -10.13 -5.16 -3.04
C TRP A 21 -10.98 -5.15 -1.77
N MET A 22 -10.99 -6.24 -1.01
CA MET A 22 -11.76 -6.32 0.25
C MET A 22 -11.29 -5.30 1.29
N ILE A 23 -9.97 -5.11 1.42
CA ILE A 23 -9.39 -4.13 2.35
C ILE A 23 -9.80 -2.71 1.94
N LEU A 24 -9.71 -2.37 0.65
CA LEU A 24 -10.02 -1.03 0.14
C LEU A 24 -11.51 -0.67 0.26
N ILE A 25 -12.39 -1.64 0.04
CA ILE A 25 -13.85 -1.46 0.26
C ILE A 25 -14.10 -1.20 1.75
N THR A 26 -13.47 -1.98 2.63
CA THR A 26 -13.61 -1.82 4.08
C THR A 26 -13.07 -0.46 4.54
N ALA A 27 -11.93 -0.02 4.02
CA ALA A 27 -11.35 1.29 4.29
C ALA A 27 -12.32 2.42 3.92
N THR A 28 -12.87 2.36 2.71
CA THR A 28 -13.83 3.36 2.23
C THR A 28 -15.11 3.36 3.07
N GLY A 29 -15.64 2.17 3.40
CA GLY A 29 -16.83 2.03 4.24
C GLY A 29 -16.63 2.59 5.65
N LEU A 30 -15.53 2.23 6.31
CA LEU A 30 -15.23 2.73 7.66
C LEU A 30 -15.04 4.25 7.67
N GLY A 31 -14.31 4.79 6.68
CA GLY A 31 -14.05 6.23 6.60
C GLY A 31 -15.31 7.06 6.33
N VAL A 32 -16.25 6.57 5.51
CA VAL A 32 -17.51 7.26 5.21
C VAL A 32 -18.53 7.12 6.34
N ILE A 33 -18.71 5.92 6.90
CA ILE A 33 -19.72 5.65 7.93
C ILE A 33 -19.33 6.34 9.26
N HIS A 34 -18.05 6.24 9.65
CA HIS A 34 -17.57 6.77 10.93
C HIS A 34 -16.89 8.14 10.78
N PHE A 35 -17.26 8.93 9.76
CA PHE A 35 -16.66 10.23 9.48
C PHE A 35 -16.72 11.21 10.67
N HIS A 36 -17.82 11.17 11.43
CA HIS A 36 -18.06 12.06 12.57
C HIS A 36 -17.65 11.47 13.94
N GLU A 37 -17.19 10.22 13.97
CA GLU A 37 -16.94 9.51 15.23
C GLU A 37 -15.47 9.60 15.70
N CYS A 38 -14.67 10.48 15.09
CA CYS A 38 -13.33 10.85 15.54
C CYS A 38 -13.12 12.37 15.55
N PRO A 39 -13.84 13.12 16.41
CA PRO A 39 -13.67 14.57 16.56
C PRO A 39 -12.25 14.99 16.97
N VAL A 40 -11.51 14.15 17.69
CA VAL A 40 -10.11 14.43 18.08
C VAL A 40 -9.18 14.62 16.88
N GLN A 41 -9.47 13.96 15.76
CA GLN A 41 -8.69 14.05 14.53
C GLN A 41 -9.58 13.89 13.29
N PRO A 42 -10.19 14.99 12.81
CA PRO A 42 -11.12 14.94 11.67
C PRO A 42 -10.45 14.51 10.37
N ASN A 43 -9.12 14.62 10.28
CA ASN A 43 -8.34 14.17 9.12
C ASN A 43 -8.18 12.65 9.05
N LEU A 44 -8.41 11.92 10.14
CA LEU A 44 -8.20 10.47 10.18
C LEU A 44 -9.25 9.70 9.33
N PRO A 45 -10.56 9.98 9.42
CA PRO A 45 -11.54 9.36 8.51
C PRO A 45 -11.34 9.76 7.05
N ILE A 46 -10.90 11.00 6.79
CA ILE A 46 -10.55 11.49 5.43
C ILE A 46 -9.38 10.68 4.89
N TYR A 47 -8.35 10.46 5.71
CA TYR A 47 -7.18 9.68 5.35
C TYR A 47 -7.55 8.28 4.86
N VAL A 48 -8.31 7.54 5.67
CA VAL A 48 -8.70 6.16 5.37
C VAL A 48 -9.59 6.09 4.12
N THR A 49 -10.51 7.05 3.97
CA THR A 49 -11.37 7.16 2.78
C THR A 49 -10.57 7.40 1.51
N VAL A 50 -9.65 8.38 1.53
CA VAL A 50 -8.84 8.74 0.36
C VAL A 50 -7.93 7.60 -0.05
N ILE A 51 -7.33 6.85 0.90
CA ILE A 51 -6.58 5.63 0.59
C ILE A 51 -7.47 4.58 -0.08
N GLY A 52 -8.68 4.34 0.46
CA GLY A 52 -9.62 3.40 -0.12
C GLY A 52 -9.96 3.73 -1.56
N VAL A 53 -10.40 4.97 -1.82
CA VAL A 53 -10.82 5.42 -3.16
C VAL A 53 -9.66 5.43 -4.16
N THR A 54 -8.50 5.97 -3.77
CA THR A 54 -7.32 6.01 -4.67
C THR A 54 -6.78 4.61 -4.98
N GLY A 55 -6.86 3.68 -4.02
CA GLY A 55 -6.53 2.27 -4.25
C GLY A 55 -7.49 1.61 -5.24
N LEU A 56 -8.81 1.78 -5.06
CA LEU A 56 -9.82 1.23 -5.98
C LEU A 56 -9.61 1.78 -7.40
N LEU A 57 -9.33 3.07 -7.51
CA LEU A 57 -9.06 3.73 -8.78
C LEU A 57 -7.77 3.19 -9.43
N SER A 58 -6.72 2.95 -8.64
CA SER A 58 -5.48 2.36 -9.15
C SER A 58 -5.70 0.95 -9.72
N LEU A 59 -6.52 0.13 -9.04
CA LEU A 59 -6.87 -1.22 -9.50
C LEU A 59 -7.72 -1.17 -10.78
N LEU A 60 -8.66 -0.22 -10.86
CA LEU A 60 -9.45 0.00 -12.08
C LEU A 60 -8.55 0.39 -13.25
N VAL A 61 -7.61 1.30 -13.05
CA VAL A 61 -6.67 1.74 -14.09
C VAL A 61 -5.78 0.58 -14.55
N MET A 62 -5.32 -0.26 -13.61
CA MET A 62 -4.57 -1.47 -13.94
C MET A 62 -5.40 -2.46 -14.77
N TYR A 63 -6.68 -2.65 -14.42
CA TYR A 63 -7.60 -3.49 -15.19
C TYR A 63 -7.79 -2.95 -16.60
N LEU A 64 -8.10 -1.65 -16.74
CA LEU A 64 -8.27 -0.98 -18.04
C LEU A 64 -7.02 -1.12 -18.91
N ARG A 65 -5.82 -0.92 -18.33
CA ARG A 65 -4.55 -1.08 -19.03
C ARG A 65 -4.33 -2.50 -19.57
N ASN A 66 -4.83 -3.52 -18.88
CA ASN A 66 -4.68 -4.91 -19.32
C ASN A 66 -5.72 -5.31 -20.38
N THR A 67 -6.83 -4.58 -20.49
CA THR A 67 -7.92 -4.89 -21.43
C THR A 67 -7.85 -4.07 -22.72
N LEU A 68 -7.26 -2.88 -22.68
CA LEU A 68 -7.15 -1.98 -23.83
C LEU A 68 -5.89 -2.27 -24.66
N ASP A 69 -6.05 -2.41 -25.97
CA ASP A 69 -4.94 -2.50 -26.91
C ASP A 69 -4.22 -1.14 -27.08
N ASP A 70 -2.94 -1.19 -27.49
CA ASP A 70 -2.00 -0.06 -27.54
C ASP A 70 -2.59 1.20 -28.20
N GLY A 71 -2.93 2.18 -27.37
CA GLY A 71 -3.54 3.43 -27.79
C GLY A 71 -3.24 4.60 -26.87
N LEU A 72 -3.75 5.79 -27.23
CA LEU A 72 -3.59 7.02 -26.45
C LEU A 72 -4.09 6.86 -24.99
N LEU A 73 -5.15 6.08 -24.79
CA LEU A 73 -5.71 5.76 -23.47
C LEU A 73 -4.72 5.04 -22.55
N VAL A 74 -3.93 4.10 -23.06
CA VAL A 74 -2.92 3.36 -22.26
C VAL A 74 -1.82 4.29 -21.75
N ARG A 75 -1.40 5.27 -22.57
CA ARG A 75 -0.45 6.31 -22.15
C ARG A 75 -1.02 7.19 -21.05
N PHE A 76 -2.29 7.60 -21.17
CA PHE A 76 -2.98 8.35 -20.13
C PHE A 76 -3.11 7.55 -18.84
N CYS A 77 -3.52 6.27 -18.91
CA CYS A 77 -3.57 5.37 -17.76
C CYS A 77 -2.20 5.27 -17.07
N SER A 78 -1.11 5.14 -17.83
CA SER A 78 0.24 5.07 -17.26
C SER A 78 0.64 6.35 -16.53
N ALA A 79 0.41 7.53 -17.12
CA ALA A 79 0.72 8.81 -16.50
C ALA A 79 -0.14 9.04 -15.24
N PHE A 80 -1.41 8.63 -15.30
CA PHE A 80 -2.34 8.72 -14.19
C PHE A 80 -1.94 7.77 -13.04
N SER A 81 -1.55 6.53 -13.34
CA SER A 81 -1.04 5.60 -12.33
C SER A 81 0.18 6.14 -11.59
N PHE A 82 1.12 6.79 -12.30
CA PHE A 82 2.28 7.42 -11.66
C PHE A 82 1.87 8.54 -10.70
N THR A 83 0.92 9.37 -11.14
CA THR A 83 0.38 10.47 -10.31
C THR A 83 -0.31 9.93 -9.07
N LEU A 84 -1.13 8.88 -9.21
CA LEU A 84 -1.78 8.20 -8.08
C LEU A 84 -0.76 7.62 -7.11
N TYR A 85 0.30 6.98 -7.61
CA TYR A 85 1.34 6.41 -6.76
C TYR A 85 2.06 7.48 -5.93
N LEU A 86 2.48 8.58 -6.56
CA LEU A 86 3.11 9.70 -5.84
C LEU A 86 2.16 10.28 -4.78
N PHE A 87 0.90 10.48 -5.14
CA PHE A 87 -0.11 10.97 -4.23
C PHE A 87 -0.29 10.02 -3.03
N ILE A 88 -0.39 8.71 -3.26
CA ILE A 88 -0.51 7.70 -2.20
C ILE A 88 0.70 7.73 -1.27
N VAL A 89 1.92 7.87 -1.79
CA VAL A 89 3.13 7.94 -0.95
C VAL A 89 3.11 9.17 -0.05
N CYS A 90 2.84 10.36 -0.61
CA CYS A 90 2.73 11.58 0.18
C CYS A 90 1.61 11.49 1.22
N TRP A 91 0.47 10.93 0.82
CA TRP A 91 -0.70 10.79 1.69
C TRP A 91 -0.47 9.78 2.81
N PHE A 92 0.26 8.68 2.55
CA PHE A 92 0.65 7.70 3.57
C PHE A 92 1.52 8.33 4.67
N ILE A 93 2.44 9.21 4.29
CA ILE A 93 3.29 9.96 5.25
C ILE A 93 2.42 10.89 6.10
N ALA A 94 1.49 11.63 5.49
CA ALA A 94 0.55 12.48 6.22
C ALA A 94 -0.36 11.66 7.16
N GLY A 95 -0.83 10.50 6.69
CA GLY A 95 -1.59 9.54 7.47
C GLY A 95 -0.87 9.03 8.70
N THR A 96 0.40 8.67 8.53
CA THR A 96 1.29 8.29 9.63
C THR A 96 1.27 9.38 10.71
N TYR A 97 1.48 10.64 10.33
CA TYR A 97 1.43 11.76 11.27
C TYR A 97 0.07 11.84 12.00
N TRP A 98 -1.05 11.74 11.29
CA TRP A 98 -2.38 11.82 11.92
C TRP A 98 -2.69 10.65 12.85
N ILE A 99 -2.25 9.44 12.53
CA ILE A 99 -2.42 8.25 13.39
C ILE A 99 -1.61 8.42 14.68
N TYR A 100 -0.33 8.75 14.56
CA TYR A 100 0.56 8.83 15.73
C TYR A 100 0.34 10.09 16.57
N SER A 101 -0.21 11.17 16.00
CA SER A 101 -0.52 12.41 16.74
C SER A 101 -1.54 12.21 17.87
N ILE A 102 -2.39 11.20 17.77
CA ILE A 102 -3.42 10.89 18.77
C ILE A 102 -3.12 9.61 19.55
N TYR A 103 -1.91 9.07 19.47
CA TYR A 103 -1.54 7.86 20.20
C TYR A 103 -1.10 8.17 21.63
N PRO A 104 -1.69 7.54 22.67
CA PRO A 104 -2.83 6.61 22.64
C PRO A 104 -4.20 7.34 22.57
N PRO A 105 -5.16 6.87 21.75
CA PRO A 105 -6.44 7.57 21.62
C PRO A 105 -7.40 7.20 22.77
N ASN A 106 -8.27 8.14 23.12
CA ASN A 106 -9.41 7.85 23.99
C ASN A 106 -10.55 7.25 23.18
N TYR A 107 -11.04 6.08 23.60
CA TYR A 107 -12.18 5.42 22.94
C TYR A 107 -13.52 5.74 23.60
N VAL A 108 -13.50 6.39 24.77
CA VAL A 108 -14.70 6.70 25.56
C VAL A 108 -15.28 8.03 25.07
N PRO A 109 -16.52 8.07 24.59
CA PRO A 109 -17.15 9.32 24.19
C PRO A 109 -17.35 10.22 25.42
N THR A 110 -16.52 11.25 25.53
CA THR A 110 -16.66 12.32 26.52
C THR A 110 -17.36 13.53 25.87
N SER A 111 -18.00 14.35 26.70
CA SER A 111 -18.63 15.62 26.27
C SER A 111 -17.65 16.61 25.65
N THR A 112 -16.34 16.41 25.83
CA THR A 112 -15.26 17.26 25.30
C THR A 112 -14.89 16.95 23.86
N GLY A 113 -15.42 15.88 23.24
CA GLY A 113 -15.11 15.54 21.85
C GLY A 113 -13.70 14.99 21.63
N ASP A 114 -13.09 14.43 22.67
CA ASP A 114 -11.68 13.96 22.64
C ASP A 114 -11.57 12.46 22.35
N HIS A 115 -12.56 11.89 21.66
CA HIS A 115 -12.70 10.45 21.42
C HIS A 115 -12.52 10.09 19.94
N CYS A 116 -12.17 8.83 19.69
CA CYS A 116 -12.17 8.27 18.35
C CYS A 116 -12.69 6.83 18.34
N HIS A 117 -13.52 6.49 17.35
CA HIS A 117 -14.08 5.16 17.20
C HIS A 117 -12.98 4.10 17.07
N LYS A 118 -13.05 3.10 17.95
CA LYS A 118 -12.01 2.08 18.11
C LYS A 118 -11.69 1.34 16.81
N ALA A 119 -12.71 0.96 16.04
CA ALA A 119 -12.51 0.21 14.80
C ALA A 119 -11.79 1.04 13.73
N LEU A 120 -12.12 2.33 13.59
CA LEU A 120 -11.52 3.21 12.59
C LEU A 120 -10.05 3.47 12.90
N TYR A 121 -9.74 3.79 14.16
CA TYR A 121 -8.37 4.00 14.60
C TYR A 121 -7.52 2.73 14.45
N LEU A 122 -8.00 1.58 14.96
CA LEU A 122 -7.26 0.32 14.87
C LEU A 122 -7.04 -0.10 13.43
N PHE A 123 -8.04 0.05 12.56
CA PHE A 123 -7.89 -0.25 11.14
C PHE A 123 -6.78 0.60 10.50
N ALA A 124 -6.82 1.92 10.69
CA ALA A 124 -5.80 2.84 10.16
C ALA A 124 -4.40 2.49 10.71
N PHE A 125 -4.30 2.26 12.02
CA PHE A 125 -3.05 1.90 12.70
C PHE A 125 -2.48 0.58 12.16
N TRP A 126 -3.26 -0.49 12.12
CA TRP A 126 -2.77 -1.80 11.68
C TRP A 126 -2.38 -1.80 10.21
N ILE A 127 -3.20 -1.21 9.33
CA ILE A 127 -2.85 -1.08 7.90
C ILE A 127 -1.53 -0.32 7.73
N ASN A 128 -1.35 0.79 8.45
CA ASN A 128 -0.12 1.57 8.41
C ASN A 128 1.11 0.77 8.84
N ASN A 129 1.02 0.08 9.98
CA ASN A 129 2.12 -0.75 10.49
C ASN A 129 2.43 -1.95 9.57
N LEU A 130 1.40 -2.59 9.00
CA LEU A 130 1.58 -3.67 8.02
C LEU A 130 2.27 -3.17 6.75
N SER A 131 1.91 -1.98 6.26
CA SER A 131 2.59 -1.37 5.11
C SER A 131 4.08 -1.13 5.37
N PHE A 132 4.44 -0.59 6.54
CA PHE A 132 5.84 -0.43 6.93
C PHE A 132 6.59 -1.76 7.00
N LEU A 133 5.97 -2.79 7.60
CA LEU A 133 6.55 -4.13 7.68
C LEU A 133 6.80 -4.71 6.29
N CYS A 134 5.85 -4.58 5.36
CA CYS A 134 6.01 -5.03 3.99
C CYS A 134 7.18 -4.33 3.27
N VAL A 135 7.27 -3.00 3.38
CA VAL A 135 8.38 -2.23 2.77
C VAL A 135 9.73 -2.66 3.36
N PHE A 136 9.80 -2.84 4.68
CA PHE A 136 11.01 -3.31 5.35
C PHE A 136 11.46 -4.69 4.83
N ILE A 137 10.56 -5.67 4.76
CA ILE A 137 10.85 -7.01 4.24
C ILE A 137 11.32 -6.95 2.78
N LEU A 138 10.63 -6.18 1.93
CA LEU A 138 11.00 -6.02 0.52
C LEU A 138 12.39 -5.38 0.35
N SER A 139 12.72 -4.39 1.19
CA SER A 139 14.03 -3.74 1.18
C SER A 139 15.15 -4.69 1.59
N LEU A 140 14.93 -5.53 2.61
CA LEU A 140 15.89 -6.55 3.04
C LEU A 140 16.10 -7.63 1.97
N PHE A 141 15.02 -8.07 1.32
CA PHE A 141 15.10 -9.03 0.23
C PHE A 141 15.88 -8.46 -0.97
N ALA A 142 15.64 -7.19 -1.32
CA ALA A 142 16.40 -6.49 -2.37
C ALA A 142 17.89 -6.33 -2.00
N LEU A 143 18.19 -6.02 -0.74
CA LEU A 143 19.57 -5.95 -0.27
C LEU A 143 20.25 -7.33 -0.32
N TYR A 144 19.57 -8.38 0.14
CA TYR A 144 20.10 -9.75 0.12
C TYR A 144 20.43 -10.22 -1.30
N THR A 145 19.51 -10.00 -2.25
CA THR A 145 19.71 -10.38 -3.66
C THR A 145 20.84 -9.58 -4.32
N THR A 146 20.96 -8.28 -4.04
CA THR A 146 22.06 -7.46 -4.57
C THR A 146 23.42 -7.83 -3.97
N LEU A 147 23.48 -8.20 -2.68
CA LEU A 147 24.70 -8.70 -2.03
C LEU A 147 25.14 -10.05 -2.61
N ASN A 148 24.22 -10.98 -2.81
CA ASN A 148 24.50 -12.27 -3.46
C ASN A 148 24.92 -12.10 -4.92
N GLY A 149 24.29 -11.19 -5.66
CA GLY A 149 24.71 -10.86 -7.03
C GLY A 149 26.12 -10.27 -7.07
N ARG A 150 26.45 -9.38 -6.14
CA ARG A 150 27.80 -8.80 -6.00
C ARG A 150 28.83 -9.86 -5.62
N SER A 151 28.55 -10.76 -4.69
CA SER A 151 29.50 -11.80 -4.25
C SER A 151 29.85 -12.78 -5.39
N ILE A 152 28.87 -13.15 -6.22
CA ILE A 152 29.10 -13.98 -7.42
C ILE A 152 30.01 -13.26 -8.42
N LEU A 153 29.78 -11.97 -8.67
CA LEU A 153 30.62 -11.17 -9.58
C LEU A 153 32.06 -11.01 -9.09
N PHE A 154 32.26 -10.81 -7.78
CA PHE A 154 33.61 -10.76 -7.20
C PHE A 154 34.34 -12.09 -7.30
N THR A 155 33.63 -13.21 -7.11
CA THR A 155 34.21 -14.55 -7.25
C THR A 155 34.67 -14.82 -8.69
N ASN A 156 33.84 -14.44 -9.67
CA ASN A 156 34.18 -14.60 -11.09
C ASN A 156 35.40 -13.75 -11.48
N ARG A 157 35.45 -12.48 -11.06
CA ARG A 157 36.59 -11.58 -11.36
C ARG A 157 37.92 -12.13 -10.82
N ASN A 158 37.94 -12.70 -9.62
CA ASN A 158 39.14 -13.26 -9.01
C ASN A 158 39.66 -14.53 -9.71
N GLN A 159 38.83 -15.24 -10.49
CA GLN A 159 39.31 -16.34 -11.32
C GLN A 159 40.06 -15.86 -12.58
N TYR A 160 39.65 -14.74 -13.19
CA TYR A 160 40.31 -14.21 -14.39
C TYR A 160 41.64 -13.49 -14.13
N VAL A 161 41.88 -13.01 -12.90
CA VAL A 161 43.13 -12.30 -12.51
C VAL A 161 44.22 -13.28 -12.04
N LYS A 162 43.90 -14.58 -11.89
CA LYS A 162 44.85 -15.61 -11.47
C LYS A 162 45.64 -16.28 -12.62
N ILE A 163 45.64 -15.68 -13.81
CA ILE A 163 46.37 -16.16 -15.00
C ILE A 163 47.55 -15.23 -15.27
#